data_AF-A0A1C3NWM5-F1
#
_entry.id   AF-A0A1C3NWM5-F1
#
_cell.length_a   1.000
_cell.length_b   1.000
_cell.length_c   1.000
_cell.angle_alpha   90.00
_cell.angle_beta   90.00
_cell.angle_gamma   90.00
#
_symmetry.space_group_name_H-M   'P 1'
#
loop_
_entity.id
_entity.type
_entity.pdbx_description
1 polymer ?
#
loop_
_entity_poly.entity_id
_entity_poly.type
_entity_poly.pdbx_seq_one_letter_code
_entity_poly.pdbx_strand_id
1 'polypeptide(L)' 'MRDEELSLRVLPRQADEFTCTSCFLVHHRSQLADAHRAVCSDCAA' A
#
# COMPACT_ATOMS: atom_id res chain seq x y z
N MET A 1 -13.47 34.79 17.09
CA MET A 1 -13.60 33.33 17.11
C MET A 1 -12.85 32.84 15.89
N ARG A 2 -11.83 31.99 16.06
CA ARG A 2 -10.90 31.60 15.01
C ARG A 2 -11.43 30.31 14.41
N ASP A 3 -12.04 30.40 13.25
CA ASP A 3 -12.48 29.26 12.45
C ASP A 3 -11.23 28.53 11.95
N GLU A 4 -10.65 27.68 12.79
CA GLU A 4 -9.65 26.69 12.40
C GLU A 4 -10.37 25.60 11.62
N GLU A 5 -10.49 25.83 10.31
CA GLU A 5 -11.00 24.88 9.34
C GLU A 5 -10.00 23.71 9.23
N LEU A 6 -10.28 22.64 9.99
CA LEU A 6 -9.47 21.43 10.01
C LEU A 6 -9.62 20.70 8.67
N SER A 7 -8.76 21.05 7.71
CA SER A 7 -8.74 20.44 6.39
C SER A 7 -8.30 18.98 6.49
N LEU A 8 -9.27 18.08 6.68
CA LEU A 8 -9.07 16.64 6.53
C LEU A 8 -8.77 16.36 5.06
N ARG A 9 -7.47 16.31 4.73
CA ARG A 9 -7.01 15.86 3.41
C ARG A 9 -7.39 14.39 3.28
N VAL A 10 -8.46 14.12 2.53
CA VAL A 10 -8.83 12.77 2.14
C VAL A 10 -7.71 12.26 1.24
N LEU A 11 -6.74 11.58 1.85
CA LEU A 11 -5.77 10.79 1.10
C LEU A 11 -6.58 9.74 0.32
N PRO A 12 -6.44 9.68 -1.02
CA PRO A 12 -7.12 8.66 -1.80
C PRO A 12 -6.80 7.28 -1.20
N ARG A 13 -7.84 6.43 -1.14
CA ARG A 13 -7.83 5.04 -0.63
C ARG A 13 -6.41 4.48 -0.70
N GLN A 14 -5.74 4.32 0.45
CA GLN A 14 -4.34 3.86 0.49
C GLN A 14 -4.28 2.51 -0.23
N ALA A 15 -3.85 2.54 -1.49
CA ALA A 15 -3.75 1.39 -2.38
C ALA A 15 -2.35 0.77 -2.28
N ASP A 16 -1.63 1.13 -1.22
CA ASP A 16 -0.23 0.83 -1.04
C ASP A 16 -0.02 -0.44 -0.20
N GLU A 17 -1.04 -1.29 -0.03
CA GLU A 17 -0.93 -2.60 0.59
C GLU A 17 -1.40 -3.67 -0.39
N PHE A 18 -0.61 -4.73 -0.55
CA PHE A 18 -0.96 -5.89 -1.37
C PHE A 18 -0.65 -7.18 -0.60
N THR A 19 -1.40 -8.24 -0.89
CA THR A 19 -1.11 -9.56 -0.34
C THR A 19 -0.24 -10.33 -1.33
N CYS A 20 0.93 -10.76 -0.88
CA CYS A 20 1.83 -11.56 -1.68
C CYS A 20 1.24 -12.96 -1.91
N THR A 21 1.11 -13.44 -3.15
CA THR A 21 0.58 -14.80 -3.40
C THR A 21 1.60 -15.92 -3.17
N SER A 22 2.87 -15.59 -2.94
CA SER A 22 3.92 -16.58 -2.65
C SER A 22 3.99 -16.89 -1.15
N CYS A 23 4.10 -15.86 -0.31
CA CYS A 23 4.21 -15.99 1.15
C CYS A 23 2.92 -15.68 1.91
N PHE A 24 1.85 -15.25 1.22
CA PHE A 24 0.53 -14.91 1.78
C PHE A 24 0.56 -13.82 2.87
N LEU A 25 1.63 -13.03 2.91
CA LEU A 25 1.78 -11.89 3.81
C LEU A 25 1.31 -10.59 3.14
N VAL A 26 0.78 -9.68 3.95
CA VAL A 26 0.44 -8.32 3.52
C VAL A 26 1.70 -7.49 3.54
N HIS A 27 2.06 -6.92 2.40
CA HIS A 27 3.20 -6.06 2.23
C HIS A 27 2.78 -4.72 1.65
N HIS A 28 3.59 -3.70 1.93
CA HIS A 28 3.41 -2.41 1.29
C HIS A 28 3.78 -2.51 -0.20
N ARG A 29 3.14 -1.76 -1.10
CA ARG A 29 3.45 -1.64 -2.53
C ARG A 29 4.92 -1.33 -2.79
N SER A 30 5.62 -0.70 -1.85
CA SER A 30 7.08 -0.50 -1.91
C SER A 30 7.87 -1.81 -2.00
N GLN A 31 7.28 -2.91 -1.52
CA GLN A 31 7.81 -4.26 -1.56
C GLN A 31 7.16 -5.11 -2.67
N LEU A 32 6.36 -4.52 -3.57
CA LEU A 32 5.78 -5.22 -4.72
C LEU A 32 6.85 -5.33 -5.81
N ALA A 33 7.32 -6.55 -6.09
CA ALA A 33 8.23 -6.77 -7.21
C ALA A 33 7.50 -7.04 -8.52
N ASP A 34 6.39 -7.78 -8.46
CA ASP A 34 5.61 -8.11 -9.65
C ASP A 34 4.12 -7.89 -9.37
N ALA A 35 3.56 -6.86 -10.00
CA ALA A 35 2.13 -6.52 -9.89
C ALA A 35 1.23 -7.53 -10.61
N HIS A 36 1.75 -8.25 -11.61
CA HIS A 36 0.99 -9.23 -12.37
C HIS A 36 0.85 -10.55 -11.61
N ARG A 37 1.89 -10.92 -10.85
CA ARG A 37 1.91 -12.09 -9.97
C ARG A 37 1.58 -11.76 -8.52
N ALA A 38 1.33 -10.49 -8.19
CA ALA A 38 1.14 -10.01 -6.81
C ALA A 38 2.18 -10.59 -5.86
N VAL A 39 3.47 -10.50 -6.22
CA VAL A 39 4.57 -11.11 -5.45
C VAL A 39 5.49 -10.04 -4.88
N CYS A 40 5.99 -10.26 -3.66
CA CYS A 40 6.89 -9.31 -3.00
C CYS A 40 8.33 -9.43 -3.49
N SER A 41 9.13 -8.37 -3.35
CA SER A 41 10.54 -8.31 -3.77
C SER A 41 11.41 -9.38 -3.15
N ASP A 42 11.06 -9.83 -1.95
CA ASP A 42 11.75 -10.92 -1.27
C ASP A 42 11.43 -12.30 -1.89
N CYS A 43 10.20 -12.48 -2.39
CA CYS A 43 9.75 -13.70 -3.06
C CYS A 43 10.05 -13.71 -4.58
N ALA A 44 10.33 -12.57 -5.18
CA ALA A 44 10.75 -12.44 -6.58
C ALA A 44 12.26 -12.61 -6.79
N ALA A 45 13.04 -12.60 -5.70
CA ALA A 45 14.48 -12.78 -5.70
C ALA A 45 14.91 -14.23 -5.98
#